data_AF-A0A7W9DBL3-F1
#
_entry.id   AF-A0A7W9DBL3-F1
#
_cell.length_a   1.000
_cell.length_b   1.000
_cell.length_c   1.000
_cell.angle_alpha   90.00
_cell.angle_beta   90.00
_cell.angle_gamma   90.00
#
_symmetry.space_group_name_H-M   'P 1'
#
loop_
_entity.id
_entity.type
_entity.pdbx_description
1 polymer ?
#
loop_
_entity_poly.entity_id
_entity_poly.type
_entity_poly.pdbx_seq_one_letter_code
_entity_poly.pdbx_strand_id
1 'polypeptide(L)'
;MSDAPNNALPETVFKRGRWVAWLPWIVSLAITGGAFLWGASAYDSILDPVPVHWGASGEVDEWAPKSFGSVFVGPLISLGIWALLALIIVLVVKTSFRAPKTDFARIQKEGLKREIIAGLGGIVLVISLLVCVPLAIVISAAQSESSSIGTSMLPWVILLTFLTLPAMFLGFLYGKRWMEKSIREYGVMPTAEEQLEESKWIAGGIRNDPQDPSIFVPKREGLGYGLTVNWGSRGGKIFVLIFAALTVIPLVVLLVISLVG
;
A
#
# COMPACT_ATOMS: atom_id res chain seq x y z
N MET A 1 45.52 -7.56 20.74
CA MET A 1 44.15 -7.96 20.38
C MET A 1 43.25 -7.34 21.43
N SER A 2 42.67 -6.17 21.15
CA SER A 2 41.71 -5.54 22.07
C SER A 2 40.32 -6.05 21.71
N ASP A 3 39.65 -6.67 22.68
CA ASP A 3 38.21 -6.94 22.63
C ASP A 3 37.47 -5.61 22.43
N ALA A 4 37.09 -5.31 21.19
CA ALA A 4 36.11 -4.26 20.94
C ALA A 4 34.81 -4.76 21.56
N PRO A 5 34.18 -4.00 22.49
CA PRO A 5 32.92 -4.42 23.06
C PRO A 5 31.93 -4.55 21.92
N ASN A 6 31.36 -5.76 21.82
CA ASN A 6 30.35 -6.16 20.87
C ASN A 6 29.02 -5.45 21.21
N ASN A 7 29.02 -4.13 21.19
CA ASN A 7 27.89 -3.29 21.59
C ASN A 7 26.90 -3.19 20.44
N ALA A 8 26.31 -4.33 20.09
CA ALA A 8 25.15 -4.37 19.21
C ALA A 8 24.08 -3.41 19.73
N LEU A 9 23.44 -2.67 18.83
CA LEU A 9 22.42 -1.70 19.22
C LEU A 9 21.30 -2.36 20.04
N PRO A 10 20.82 -1.73 21.13
CA PRO A 10 19.76 -2.30 21.95
C PRO A 10 18.44 -2.34 21.18
N GLU A 11 17.60 -3.36 21.48
CA GLU A 11 16.29 -3.57 20.83
C GLU A 11 15.35 -2.36 20.93
N THR A 12 15.53 -1.50 21.93
CA THR A 12 14.73 -0.28 22.12
C THR A 12 14.88 0.69 20.96
N VAL A 13 16.05 0.75 20.31
CA VAL A 13 16.31 1.60 19.13
C VAL A 13 15.37 1.22 17.99
N PHE A 14 15.25 -0.08 17.70
CA PHE A 14 14.43 -0.59 16.59
C PHE A 14 12.93 -0.44 16.84
N LYS A 15 12.49 -0.52 18.10
CA LYS A 15 11.06 -0.36 18.48
C LYS A 15 10.62 1.11 18.54
N ARG A 16 11.55 2.06 18.70
CA ARG A 16 11.24 3.49 18.89
C ARG A 16 10.45 4.06 17.71
N GLY A 17 9.30 4.66 18.00
CA GLY A 17 8.45 5.31 16.99
C GLY A 17 7.85 4.37 15.94
N ARG A 18 7.87 3.04 16.15
CA ARG A 18 7.32 2.05 15.21
C ARG A 18 5.81 2.18 15.02
N TRP A 19 5.11 2.66 16.03
CA TRP A 19 3.67 2.88 16.01
C TRP A 19 3.24 3.90 14.93
N VAL A 20 4.13 4.82 14.52
CA VAL A 20 3.82 5.83 13.49
C VAL A 20 3.51 5.16 12.14
N ALA A 21 4.14 4.03 11.82
CA ALA A 21 3.85 3.25 10.61
C ALA A 21 2.40 2.76 10.55
N TRP A 22 1.76 2.62 11.73
CA TRP A 22 0.38 2.13 11.87
C TRP A 22 -0.67 3.25 11.80
N LEU A 23 -0.27 4.52 11.73
CA LEU A 23 -1.23 5.62 11.66
C LEU A 23 -2.24 5.49 10.51
N PRO A 24 -1.83 5.15 9.26
CA PRO A 24 -2.79 4.96 8.18
C PRO A 24 -3.81 3.84 8.46
N TRP A 25 -3.42 2.78 9.18
CA TRP A 25 -4.30 1.68 9.58
C TRP A 25 -5.33 2.10 10.62
N ILE A 26 -4.94 2.95 11.56
CA ILE A 26 -5.82 3.46 12.60
C ILE A 26 -6.83 4.42 11.97
N VAL A 27 -6.36 5.30 11.07
CA VAL A 27 -7.21 6.24 10.35
C VAL A 27 -8.19 5.49 9.43
N SER A 28 -7.76 4.46 8.73
CA SER A 28 -8.65 3.66 7.89
C SER A 28 -9.75 2.97 8.71
N LEU A 29 -9.38 2.39 9.86
CA LEU A 29 -10.36 1.79 10.77
C LEU A 29 -11.33 2.83 11.35
N ALA A 30 -10.84 4.04 11.67
CA ALA A 30 -11.68 5.14 12.13
C ALA A 30 -12.67 5.60 11.05
N ILE A 31 -12.25 5.66 9.78
CA ILE A 31 -13.14 5.98 8.64
C ILE A 31 -14.21 4.89 8.49
N THR A 32 -13.82 3.62 8.49
CA THR A 32 -14.77 2.50 8.39
C THR A 32 -15.76 2.51 9.56
N GLY A 33 -15.26 2.69 10.79
CA GLY A 33 -16.10 2.80 11.98
C GLY A 33 -17.03 4.00 11.94
N GLY A 34 -16.53 5.16 11.49
CA GLY A 34 -17.33 6.37 11.27
C GLY A 34 -18.42 6.16 10.23
N ALA A 35 -18.13 5.44 9.14
CA ALA A 35 -19.12 5.08 8.12
C ALA A 35 -20.23 4.17 8.68
N PHE A 36 -19.89 3.19 9.52
CA PHE A 36 -20.89 2.38 10.23
C PHE A 36 -21.76 3.22 11.15
N LEU A 37 -21.15 4.07 11.99
CA LEU A 37 -21.89 4.91 12.93
C LEU A 37 -22.80 5.91 12.22
N TRP A 38 -22.31 6.55 11.17
CA TRP A 38 -23.08 7.52 10.40
C TRP A 38 -24.21 6.84 9.62
N GLY A 39 -23.92 5.73 8.93
CA GLY A 39 -24.95 4.94 8.25
C GLY A 39 -26.01 4.40 9.20
N ALA A 40 -25.64 4.01 10.42
CA ALA A 40 -26.61 3.58 11.44
C ALA A 40 -27.49 4.75 11.90
N SER A 41 -26.92 5.93 12.09
CA SER A 41 -27.68 7.13 12.51
C SER A 41 -28.65 7.64 11.43
N ALA A 42 -28.36 7.38 10.15
CA ALA A 42 -29.18 7.79 9.02
C ALA A 42 -29.99 6.64 8.40
N TYR A 43 -29.97 5.44 8.98
CA TYR A 43 -30.47 4.22 8.33
C TYR A 43 -31.96 4.31 7.93
N ASP A 44 -32.76 4.97 8.78
CA ASP A 44 -34.20 5.13 8.57
C ASP A 44 -34.52 6.07 7.40
N SER A 45 -33.70 7.09 7.17
CA SER A 45 -33.90 8.04 6.07
C SER A 45 -33.42 7.52 4.71
N ILE A 46 -32.55 6.50 4.69
CA ILE A 46 -32.07 5.87 3.46
C ILE A 46 -33.25 5.30 2.66
N LEU A 47 -33.30 5.61 1.37
CA LEU A 47 -34.33 5.17 0.43
C LEU A 47 -34.30 3.64 0.23
N ASP A 48 -35.45 3.08 -0.13
CA ASP A 48 -35.59 1.70 -0.59
C ASP A 48 -36.15 1.75 -2.03
N PRO A 49 -35.43 1.24 -3.04
CA PRO A 49 -34.18 0.47 -2.99
C PRO A 49 -32.90 1.31 -2.82
N VAL A 50 -31.79 0.63 -2.48
CA VAL A 50 -30.44 1.22 -2.38
C VAL A 50 -29.56 0.81 -3.56
N PRO A 51 -28.68 1.71 -4.05
CA PRO A 51 -27.72 1.37 -5.09
C PRO A 51 -26.63 0.46 -4.51
N VAL A 52 -26.31 -0.63 -5.21
CA VAL A 52 -25.31 -1.62 -4.77
C VAL A 52 -24.15 -1.79 -5.75
N HIS A 53 -24.32 -1.34 -6.99
CA HIS A 53 -23.29 -1.37 -8.03
C HIS A 53 -23.30 -0.09 -8.87
N TRP A 54 -22.12 0.29 -9.35
CA TRP A 54 -21.91 1.40 -10.26
C TRP A 54 -21.17 0.90 -11.50
N GLY A 55 -21.74 1.16 -12.67
CA GLY A 55 -21.17 0.79 -13.95
C GLY A 55 -19.94 1.61 -14.31
N ALA A 56 -19.34 1.32 -15.49
CA ALA A 56 -18.12 1.98 -15.94
C ALA A 56 -18.25 3.51 -16.15
N SER A 57 -19.46 4.01 -16.40
CA SER A 57 -19.77 5.45 -16.46
C SER A 57 -19.79 6.12 -15.08
N GLY A 58 -19.69 5.34 -14.01
CA GLY A 58 -19.88 5.78 -12.63
C GLY A 58 -21.34 6.05 -12.27
N GLU A 59 -22.29 5.65 -13.10
CA GLU A 59 -23.72 5.69 -12.80
C GLU A 59 -24.18 4.39 -12.14
N VAL A 60 -25.27 4.45 -11.37
CA VAL A 60 -25.88 3.26 -10.76
C VAL A 60 -26.54 2.42 -11.84
N ASP A 61 -26.14 1.16 -11.95
CA ASP A 61 -26.75 0.18 -12.85
C ASP A 61 -27.43 -0.98 -12.11
N GLU A 62 -27.19 -1.14 -10.79
CA GLU A 62 -27.84 -2.17 -9.96
C GLU A 62 -28.34 -1.62 -8.62
N TRP A 63 -29.56 -2.04 -8.26
CA TRP A 63 -30.27 -1.67 -7.05
C TRP A 63 -30.69 -2.92 -6.27
N ALA A 64 -30.71 -2.85 -4.94
CA ALA A 64 -31.19 -3.92 -4.08
C ALA A 64 -32.17 -3.39 -3.02
N PRO A 65 -33.07 -4.25 -2.49
CA PRO A 65 -33.90 -3.90 -1.35
C PRO A 65 -33.05 -3.40 -0.17
N LYS A 66 -33.56 -2.41 0.56
CA LYS A 66 -32.86 -1.87 1.74
C LYS A 66 -32.73 -2.95 2.82
N SER A 67 -31.49 -3.21 3.20
CA SER A 67 -31.13 -4.13 4.27
C SER A 67 -29.80 -3.70 4.88
N PHE A 68 -29.46 -4.26 6.05
CA PHE A 68 -28.16 -4.01 6.65
C PHE A 68 -27.01 -4.37 5.68
N GLY A 69 -27.12 -5.51 4.99
CA GLY A 69 -26.11 -5.95 4.03
C GLY A 69 -25.95 -5.00 2.85
N SER A 70 -27.05 -4.58 2.23
CA SER A 70 -27.01 -3.71 1.06
C SER A 70 -26.55 -2.29 1.38
N VAL A 71 -26.87 -1.76 2.57
CA VAL A 71 -26.41 -0.43 3.02
C VAL A 71 -24.94 -0.45 3.43
N PHE A 72 -24.50 -1.48 4.16
CA PHE A 72 -23.16 -1.52 4.76
C PHE A 72 -22.15 -2.39 4.01
N VAL A 73 -22.46 -2.85 2.79
CA VAL A 73 -21.55 -3.69 1.98
C VAL A 73 -20.16 -3.08 1.83
N GLY A 74 -20.08 -1.78 1.55
CA GLY A 74 -18.82 -1.04 1.43
C GLY A 74 -17.98 -1.09 2.71
N PRO A 75 -18.49 -0.58 3.85
CA PRO A 75 -17.81 -0.70 5.15
C PRO A 75 -17.46 -2.13 5.57
N LEU A 76 -18.30 -3.12 5.25
CA LEU A 76 -18.01 -4.54 5.52
C LEU A 76 -16.81 -5.05 4.69
N ILE A 77 -16.76 -4.72 3.39
CA ILE A 77 -15.61 -5.02 2.52
C ILE A 77 -14.35 -4.35 3.07
N SER A 78 -14.46 -3.08 3.48
CA SER A 78 -13.37 -2.32 4.10
C SER A 78 -12.79 -3.04 5.31
N LEU A 79 -13.65 -3.50 6.22
CA LEU A 79 -13.26 -4.22 7.43
C LEU A 79 -12.61 -5.57 7.10
N GLY A 80 -13.16 -6.31 6.13
CA GLY A 80 -12.59 -7.57 5.66
C GLY A 80 -11.19 -7.41 5.06
N ILE A 81 -10.99 -6.43 4.18
CA ILE A 81 -9.69 -6.11 3.57
C ILE A 81 -8.68 -5.66 4.64
N TRP A 82 -9.12 -4.80 5.57
CA TRP A 82 -8.29 -4.36 6.70
C TRP A 82 -7.80 -5.55 7.51
N ALA A 83 -8.70 -6.46 7.90
CA ALA A 83 -8.36 -7.63 8.71
C ALA A 83 -7.42 -8.60 7.97
N LEU A 84 -7.71 -8.87 6.69
CA LEU A 84 -6.90 -9.74 5.85
C LEU A 84 -5.48 -9.19 5.69
N LEU A 85 -5.34 -7.92 5.33
CA LEU A 85 -4.01 -7.33 5.10
C LEU A 85 -3.24 -7.13 6.41
N ALA A 86 -3.92 -6.83 7.53
CA ALA A 86 -3.29 -6.81 8.85
C ALA A 86 -2.74 -8.20 9.23
N LEU A 87 -3.51 -9.26 8.97
CA LEU A 87 -3.07 -10.64 9.17
C LEU A 87 -1.83 -10.96 8.30
N ILE A 88 -1.87 -10.61 7.01
CA ILE A 88 -0.73 -10.81 6.11
C ILE A 88 0.52 -10.10 6.63
N ILE A 89 0.41 -8.86 7.11
CA ILE A 89 1.55 -8.14 7.70
C ILE A 89 2.12 -8.87 8.92
N VAL A 90 1.25 -9.34 9.82
CA VAL A 90 1.70 -10.08 11.01
C VAL A 90 2.46 -11.35 10.59
N LEU A 91 1.99 -12.06 9.57
CA LEU A 91 2.65 -13.25 9.04
C LEU A 91 3.99 -12.91 8.37
N VAL A 92 4.02 -11.91 7.49
CA VAL A 92 5.23 -11.48 6.76
C VAL A 92 6.30 -10.94 7.71
N VAL A 93 5.92 -10.17 8.74
CA VAL A 93 6.88 -9.62 9.71
C VAL A 93 7.45 -10.72 10.63
N LYS A 94 6.68 -11.78 10.88
CA LYS A 94 7.12 -12.93 11.69
C LYS A 94 7.94 -13.95 10.90
N THR A 95 7.78 -14.03 9.58
CA THR A 95 8.58 -14.93 8.74
C THR A 95 9.92 -14.28 8.39
N SER A 96 10.98 -14.73 9.07
CA SER A 96 12.34 -14.39 8.66
C SER A 96 13.28 -15.57 8.85
N PHE A 97 13.91 -16.02 7.76
CA PHE A 97 14.75 -17.21 7.75
C PHE A 97 16.18 -16.98 8.24
N ARG A 98 16.64 -15.73 8.36
CA ARG A 98 17.95 -15.40 8.92
C ARG A 98 17.90 -14.17 9.81
N ALA A 99 18.51 -14.30 10.99
CA ALA A 99 18.78 -13.18 11.85
C ALA A 99 19.85 -12.28 11.17
N PRO A 100 19.60 -10.96 11.06
CA PRO A 100 20.63 -10.03 10.59
C PRO A 100 21.86 -10.12 11.50
N LYS A 101 23.05 -10.16 10.90
CA LYS A 101 24.32 -10.36 11.61
C LYS A 101 24.99 -9.05 12.04
N THR A 102 24.58 -7.93 11.45
CA THR A 102 25.13 -6.59 11.67
C THR A 102 24.02 -5.62 12.04
N ASP A 103 24.38 -4.53 12.72
CA ASP A 103 23.42 -3.46 13.02
C ASP A 103 22.94 -2.74 11.77
N PHE A 104 23.77 -2.66 10.73
CA PHE A 104 23.37 -2.14 9.42
C PHE A 104 22.22 -2.97 8.83
N ALA A 105 22.38 -4.30 8.76
CA ALA A 105 21.32 -5.20 8.28
C ALA A 105 20.07 -5.17 9.17
N ARG A 106 20.21 -4.98 10.49
CA ARG A 106 19.08 -4.80 11.42
C ARG A 106 18.29 -3.52 11.11
N ILE A 107 18.98 -2.40 10.89
CA ILE A 107 18.35 -1.12 10.53
C ILE A 107 17.63 -1.26 9.20
N GLN A 108 18.26 -1.86 8.18
CA GLN A 108 17.61 -2.03 6.88
C GLN A 108 16.34 -2.86 6.96
N LYS A 109 16.39 -3.99 7.67
CA LYS A 109 15.24 -4.87 7.87
C LYS A 109 14.10 -4.17 8.61
N GLU A 110 14.39 -3.39 9.64
CA GLU A 110 13.37 -2.63 10.36
C GLU A 110 12.80 -1.47 9.54
N GLY A 111 13.63 -0.81 8.74
CA GLY A 111 13.20 0.21 7.77
C GLY A 111 12.23 -0.33 6.73
N LEU A 112 12.53 -1.51 6.18
CA LEU A 112 11.64 -2.20 5.26
C LEU A 112 10.31 -2.59 5.92
N LYS A 113 10.33 -3.11 7.15
CA LYS A 113 9.09 -3.39 7.90
C LYS A 113 8.22 -2.15 8.03
N ARG A 114 8.84 -1.02 8.38
CA ARG A 114 8.16 0.29 8.50
C ARG A 114 7.58 0.75 7.18
N GLU A 115 8.32 0.59 6.09
CA GLU A 115 7.86 0.86 4.73
C GLU A 115 6.64 0.00 4.38
N ILE A 116 6.73 -1.32 4.55
CA ILE A 116 5.64 -2.25 4.19
C ILE A 116 4.38 -1.95 5.02
N ILE A 117 4.53 -1.76 6.34
CA ILE A 117 3.40 -1.44 7.22
C ILE A 117 2.76 -0.12 6.81
N ALA A 118 3.55 0.95 6.63
CA ALA A 118 3.02 2.26 6.27
C ALA A 118 2.41 2.29 4.87
N GLY A 119 3.07 1.68 3.87
CA GLY A 119 2.62 1.63 2.49
C GLY A 119 1.34 0.83 2.32
N LEU A 120 1.26 -0.38 2.89
CA LEU A 120 0.02 -1.16 2.90
C LEU A 120 -1.09 -0.47 3.69
N GLY A 121 -0.75 0.21 4.79
CA GLY A 121 -1.73 1.02 5.54
C GLY A 121 -2.30 2.16 4.71
N GLY A 122 -1.46 2.83 3.93
CA GLY A 122 -1.88 3.84 2.99
C GLY A 122 -2.81 3.29 1.91
N ILE A 123 -2.50 2.11 1.35
CA ILE A 123 -3.40 1.42 0.41
C ILE A 123 -4.75 1.09 1.06
N VAL A 124 -4.74 0.51 2.27
CA VAL A 124 -5.97 0.18 3.02
C VAL A 124 -6.79 1.43 3.28
N LEU A 125 -6.15 2.56 3.64
CA LEU A 125 -6.82 3.84 3.82
C LEU A 125 -7.52 4.31 2.54
N VAL A 126 -6.84 4.27 1.40
CA VAL A 126 -7.41 4.66 0.10
C VAL A 126 -8.57 3.73 -0.29
N ILE A 127 -8.43 2.42 -0.10
CA ILE A 127 -9.52 1.45 -0.35
C ILE A 127 -10.70 1.74 0.58
N SER A 128 -10.44 2.02 1.86
CA SER A 128 -11.50 2.30 2.84
C SER A 128 -12.30 3.53 2.45
N LEU A 129 -11.62 4.58 1.99
CA LEU A 129 -12.29 5.76 1.40
C LEU A 129 -13.13 5.34 0.19
N LEU A 130 -12.56 4.60 -0.76
CA LEU A 130 -13.25 4.21 -1.99
C LEU A 130 -14.54 3.44 -1.74
N VAL A 131 -14.51 2.47 -0.83
CA VAL A 131 -15.68 1.62 -0.56
C VAL A 131 -16.66 2.26 0.42
N CYS A 132 -16.28 3.29 1.18
CA CYS A 132 -17.19 4.01 2.07
C CYS A 132 -17.89 5.21 1.40
N VAL A 133 -17.32 5.77 0.32
CA VAL A 133 -17.93 6.87 -0.46
C VAL A 133 -19.36 6.57 -0.95
N PRO A 134 -19.69 5.36 -1.45
CA PRO A 134 -21.07 5.00 -1.83
C PRO A 134 -22.10 5.27 -0.73
N LEU A 135 -21.80 4.86 0.50
CA LEU A 135 -22.69 5.07 1.63
C LEU A 135 -22.87 6.56 1.93
N ALA A 136 -21.80 7.35 1.81
CA ALA A 136 -21.86 8.80 1.96
C ALA A 136 -22.76 9.46 0.91
N ILE A 137 -22.69 9.00 -0.34
CA ILE A 137 -23.55 9.47 -1.44
C ILE A 137 -25.01 9.13 -1.16
N VAL A 138 -25.30 7.87 -0.78
CA VAL A 138 -26.67 7.41 -0.47
C VAL A 138 -27.30 8.22 0.66
N ILE A 139 -26.56 8.43 1.76
CA ILE A 139 -27.03 9.23 2.90
C ILE A 139 -27.23 10.71 2.51
N SER A 140 -26.34 11.26 1.67
CA SER A 140 -26.47 12.64 1.21
C SER A 140 -27.69 12.84 0.31
N ALA A 141 -27.92 11.92 -0.62
CA ALA A 141 -29.08 11.96 -1.51
C ALA A 141 -30.41 11.77 -0.76
N ALA A 142 -30.43 10.92 0.28
CA ALA A 142 -31.59 10.75 1.15
C ALA A 142 -31.97 12.02 1.92
N GLN A 143 -31.01 12.92 2.16
CA GLN A 143 -31.22 14.19 2.87
C GLN A 143 -31.44 15.37 1.93
N SER A 144 -31.11 15.25 0.64
CA SER A 144 -31.37 16.30 -0.34
C SER A 144 -32.83 16.28 -0.78
N GLU A 145 -33.45 17.45 -0.90
CA GLU A 145 -34.79 17.60 -1.50
C GLU A 145 -34.82 17.17 -2.99
N SER A 146 -33.65 17.09 -3.63
CA SER A 146 -33.50 16.48 -4.96
C SER A 146 -33.53 14.97 -4.86
N SER A 147 -34.56 14.33 -5.43
CA SER A 147 -34.70 12.88 -5.51
C SER A 147 -33.70 12.17 -6.45
N SER A 148 -32.70 12.88 -6.98
CA SER A 148 -31.67 12.30 -7.85
C SER A 148 -30.43 11.94 -7.05
N ILE A 149 -30.12 10.64 -6.96
CA ILE A 149 -28.78 10.13 -6.65
C ILE A 149 -27.90 10.44 -7.87
N GLY A 150 -27.55 11.72 -8.07
CA GLY A 150 -26.98 12.24 -9.30
C GLY A 150 -25.45 12.40 -9.31
N THR A 151 -24.74 12.02 -8.25
CA THR A 151 -23.28 12.12 -8.20
C THR A 151 -22.64 10.86 -8.74
N SER A 152 -22.08 10.94 -9.95
CA SER A 152 -21.27 9.88 -10.54
C SER A 152 -20.13 9.44 -9.59
N MET A 153 -19.91 8.13 -9.49
CA MET A 153 -18.79 7.53 -8.74
C MET A 153 -17.45 7.65 -9.47
N LEU A 154 -17.47 7.92 -10.78
CA LEU A 154 -16.27 7.88 -11.62
C LEU A 154 -15.16 8.85 -11.15
N PRO A 155 -15.43 10.12 -10.78
CA PRO A 155 -14.40 11.03 -10.27
C PRO A 155 -13.73 10.50 -8.99
N TRP A 156 -14.49 9.86 -8.11
CA TRP A 156 -13.98 9.29 -6.86
C TRP A 156 -13.11 8.07 -7.11
N VAL A 157 -13.54 7.17 -8.00
CA VAL A 157 -12.76 5.99 -8.41
C VAL A 157 -11.42 6.43 -9.02
N ILE A 158 -11.45 7.40 -9.94
CA ILE A 158 -10.24 7.95 -10.56
C ILE A 158 -9.32 8.55 -9.49
N LEU A 159 -9.82 9.52 -8.72
CA LEU A 159 -9.03 10.21 -7.69
C LEU A 159 -8.38 9.22 -6.71
N LEU A 160 -9.17 8.30 -6.15
CA LEU A 160 -8.70 7.37 -5.13
C LEU A 160 -7.75 6.33 -5.72
N THR A 161 -8.00 5.85 -6.95
CA THR A 161 -7.05 4.96 -7.64
C THR A 161 -5.70 5.65 -7.81
N PHE A 162 -5.67 6.91 -8.24
CA PHE A 162 -4.41 7.66 -8.37
C PHE A 162 -3.73 7.95 -7.03
N LEU A 163 -4.48 8.05 -5.92
CA LEU A 163 -3.93 8.23 -4.57
C LEU A 163 -3.21 6.98 -4.03
N THR A 164 -3.40 5.80 -4.63
CA THR A 164 -2.67 4.58 -4.23
C THR A 164 -1.15 4.72 -4.41
N LEU A 165 -0.69 5.33 -5.51
CA LEU A 165 0.73 5.49 -5.81
C LEU A 165 1.43 6.44 -4.81
N PRO A 166 0.91 7.65 -4.52
CA PRO A 166 1.41 8.49 -3.43
C PRO A 166 1.39 7.76 -2.09
N ALA A 167 0.34 7.01 -1.77
CA ALA A 167 0.25 6.28 -0.50
C ALA A 167 1.38 5.26 -0.34
N MET A 168 1.67 4.47 -1.39
CA MET A 168 2.82 3.56 -1.42
C MET A 168 4.14 4.31 -1.31
N PHE A 169 4.29 5.40 -2.07
CA PHE A 169 5.51 6.20 -2.09
C PHE A 169 5.81 6.85 -0.73
N LEU A 170 4.79 7.34 -0.02
CA LEU A 170 4.93 7.88 1.33
C LEU A 170 5.38 6.80 2.33
N GLY A 171 4.89 5.57 2.20
CA GLY A 171 5.38 4.43 2.97
C GLY A 171 6.87 4.15 2.73
N PHE A 172 7.29 4.10 1.47
CA PHE A 172 8.69 3.99 1.07
C PHE A 172 9.56 5.11 1.65
N LEU A 173 9.14 6.37 1.49
CA LEU A 173 9.87 7.52 2.04
C LEU A 173 9.97 7.46 3.56
N TYR A 174 8.92 7.00 4.25
CA TYR A 174 8.92 6.85 5.70
C TYR A 174 9.96 5.82 6.17
N GLY A 175 9.96 4.62 5.57
CA GLY A 175 10.96 3.58 5.87
C GLY A 175 12.38 4.04 5.55
N LYS A 176 12.58 4.61 4.34
CA LYS A 176 13.88 5.12 3.89
C LYS A 176 14.45 6.22 4.79
N ARG A 177 13.65 7.24 5.11
CA ARG A 177 14.07 8.32 6.02
C ARG A 177 14.40 7.81 7.41
N TRP A 178 13.66 6.82 7.90
CA TRP A 178 13.97 6.19 9.19
C TRP A 178 15.32 5.45 9.16
N MET A 179 15.63 4.73 8.08
CA MET A 179 16.93 4.05 7.90
C MET A 179 18.09 5.06 7.88
N GLU A 180 18.02 6.06 6.99
CA GLU A 180 19.06 7.09 6.83
C GLU A 180 19.30 7.84 8.14
N LYS A 181 18.22 8.21 8.84
CA LYS A 181 18.31 8.85 10.16
C LYS A 181 18.97 7.94 11.18
N SER A 182 18.60 6.67 11.24
CA SER A 182 19.16 5.72 12.22
C SER A 182 20.64 5.45 11.97
N ILE A 183 21.04 5.26 10.72
CA ILE A 183 22.45 5.12 10.32
C ILE A 183 23.27 6.33 10.79
N ARG A 184 22.77 7.54 10.53
CA ARG A 184 23.44 8.78 10.94
C ARG A 184 23.47 8.99 12.46
N GLU A 185 22.37 8.72 13.14
CA GLU A 185 22.22 8.92 14.59
C GLU A 185 23.13 7.99 15.40
N TYR A 186 23.30 6.74 14.96
CA TYR A 186 24.08 5.73 15.67
C TYR A 186 25.46 5.46 15.05
N GLY A 187 25.87 6.19 14.01
CA GLY A 187 27.18 6.05 13.38
C GLY A 187 27.44 4.66 12.78
N VAL A 188 26.39 3.97 12.34
CA VAL A 188 26.48 2.59 11.83
C VAL A 188 27.05 2.61 10.42
N MET A 189 28.22 1.99 10.22
CA MET A 189 28.83 1.86 8.90
C MET A 189 28.60 0.46 8.33
N PRO A 190 28.23 0.33 7.04
CA PRO A 190 28.20 -0.96 6.37
C PRO A 190 29.61 -1.54 6.26
N THR A 191 29.71 -2.87 6.24
CA THR A 191 30.96 -3.54 5.86
C THR A 191 31.25 -3.34 4.36
N ALA A 192 32.49 -3.62 3.93
CA ALA A 192 32.85 -3.56 2.51
C ALA A 192 31.97 -4.48 1.65
N GLU A 193 31.64 -5.67 2.17
CA GLU A 193 30.74 -6.62 1.51
C GLU A 193 29.31 -6.07 1.41
N GLU A 194 28.78 -5.48 2.49
CA GLU A 194 27.45 -4.88 2.50
C GLU A 194 27.34 -3.68 1.57
N GLN A 195 28.39 -2.86 1.48
CA GLN A 195 28.43 -1.70 0.60
C GLN A 195 28.51 -2.12 -0.88
N LEU A 196 29.33 -3.13 -1.20
CA LEU A 196 29.37 -3.71 -2.54
C LEU A 196 28.03 -4.31 -2.94
N GLU A 197 27.36 -5.01 -2.01
CA GLU A 197 26.05 -5.56 -2.26
C GLU A 197 25.01 -4.45 -2.48
N GLU A 198 24.96 -3.41 -1.63
CA GLU A 198 24.04 -2.26 -1.77
C GLU A 198 24.17 -1.58 -3.13
N SER A 199 25.39 -1.47 -3.67
CA SER A 199 25.64 -0.81 -4.96
C SER A 199 24.92 -1.47 -6.15
N LYS A 200 24.50 -2.73 -5.99
CA LYS A 200 23.76 -3.50 -6.99
C LYS A 200 22.25 -3.31 -6.91
N TRP A 201 21.74 -2.49 -6.00
CA TRP A 201 20.29 -2.30 -5.80
C TRP A 201 19.88 -0.86 -6.06
N ILE A 202 18.78 -0.68 -6.80
CA ILE A 202 18.13 0.62 -6.98
C ILE A 202 16.79 0.65 -6.22
N ALA A 203 16.17 1.84 -6.18
CA ALA A 203 14.87 2.03 -5.54
C ALA A 203 13.83 1.00 -6.02
N GLY A 204 12.96 0.54 -5.12
CA GLY A 204 11.97 -0.51 -5.40
C GLY A 204 12.52 -1.95 -5.32
N GLY A 205 13.77 -2.12 -4.88
CA GLY A 205 14.36 -3.45 -4.71
C GLY A 205 14.59 -4.17 -6.03
N ILE A 206 14.96 -3.41 -7.07
CA ILE A 206 15.35 -3.91 -8.39
C ILE A 206 16.88 -4.03 -8.41
N ARG A 207 17.39 -5.15 -8.94
CA ARG A 207 18.84 -5.34 -9.07
C ARG A 207 19.35 -4.57 -10.29
N ASN A 208 20.52 -3.99 -10.19
CA ASN A 208 21.21 -3.28 -11.26
C ASN A 208 22.68 -3.75 -11.30
N ASP A 209 22.88 -4.94 -11.85
CA ASP A 209 24.19 -5.56 -11.98
C ASP A 209 24.46 -5.90 -13.45
N PRO A 210 25.21 -5.05 -14.19
CA PRO A 210 25.55 -5.32 -15.58
C PRO A 210 26.45 -6.53 -15.80
N GLN A 211 27.14 -7.00 -14.75
CA GLN A 211 28.04 -8.16 -14.83
C GLN A 211 27.28 -9.48 -14.73
N ASP A 212 26.09 -9.48 -14.13
CA ASP A 212 25.18 -10.62 -14.08
C ASP A 212 24.19 -10.58 -15.27
N PRO A 213 24.29 -11.50 -16.26
CA PRO A 213 23.42 -11.47 -17.44
C PRO A 213 21.99 -11.95 -17.17
N SER A 214 21.70 -12.46 -15.97
CA SER A 214 20.40 -13.03 -15.62
C SER A 214 19.27 -12.00 -15.76
N ILE A 215 18.10 -12.42 -16.24
CA ILE A 215 16.91 -11.55 -16.31
C ILE A 215 16.29 -11.44 -14.92
N PHE A 216 16.08 -12.59 -14.27
CA PHE A 216 15.54 -12.68 -12.92
C PHE A 216 16.59 -13.16 -11.95
N VAL A 217 16.61 -12.53 -10.79
CA VAL A 217 17.54 -12.81 -9.69
C VAL A 217 16.76 -12.84 -8.39
N PRO A 218 17.20 -13.59 -7.37
CA PRO A 218 16.57 -13.55 -6.06
C PRO A 218 16.49 -12.12 -5.53
N LYS A 219 15.37 -11.78 -4.86
CA LYS A 219 15.26 -10.55 -4.09
C LYS A 219 16.36 -10.51 -3.04
N ARG A 220 16.81 -9.30 -2.73
CA ARG A 220 17.90 -9.03 -1.79
C ARG A 220 17.74 -9.83 -0.50
N GLU A 221 18.82 -10.45 -0.06
CA GLU A 221 18.83 -11.20 1.19
C GLU A 221 18.34 -10.32 2.36
N GLY A 222 17.35 -10.82 3.09
CA GLY A 222 16.76 -10.13 4.23
C GLY A 222 15.74 -9.03 3.91
N LEU A 223 15.54 -8.67 2.63
CA LEU A 223 14.61 -7.61 2.21
C LEU A 223 13.42 -8.11 1.35
N GLY A 224 13.19 -9.42 1.25
CA GLY A 224 11.99 -9.95 0.61
C GLY A 224 12.09 -11.40 0.17
N TYR A 225 11.03 -11.89 -0.47
CA TYR A 225 10.93 -13.21 -1.08
C TYR A 225 10.72 -13.08 -2.59
N GLY A 226 11.11 -14.12 -3.33
CA GLY A 226 10.85 -14.23 -4.76
C GLY A 226 11.95 -13.62 -5.63
N LEU A 227 11.59 -13.35 -6.88
CA LEU A 227 12.51 -12.86 -7.89
C LEU A 227 12.31 -11.36 -8.13
N THR A 228 13.38 -10.68 -8.51
CA THR A 228 13.34 -9.36 -9.10
C THR A 228 13.97 -9.39 -10.48
N VAL A 229 13.65 -8.39 -11.29
CA VAL A 229 14.38 -8.16 -12.55
C VAL A 229 15.76 -7.57 -12.23
N ASN A 230 16.77 -8.00 -12.96
CA ASN A 230 18.06 -7.32 -13.04
C ASN A 230 18.02 -6.29 -14.19
N TRP A 231 17.75 -5.03 -13.85
CA TRP A 231 17.79 -3.91 -14.77
C TRP A 231 19.17 -3.64 -15.37
N GLY A 232 20.24 -4.13 -14.74
CA GLY A 232 21.60 -4.01 -15.26
C GLY A 232 21.83 -4.86 -16.51
N SER A 233 21.12 -5.98 -16.64
CA SER A 233 21.28 -6.92 -17.75
C SER A 233 20.50 -6.49 -19.00
N ARG A 234 20.99 -6.88 -20.18
CA ARG A 234 20.31 -6.60 -21.46
C ARG A 234 18.92 -7.23 -21.50
N GLY A 235 18.81 -8.48 -21.05
CA GLY A 235 17.54 -9.22 -21.02
C GLY A 235 16.54 -8.62 -20.05
N GLY A 236 16.99 -8.14 -18.88
CA GLY A 236 16.12 -7.46 -17.92
C GLY A 236 15.52 -6.17 -18.45
N LYS A 237 16.31 -5.35 -19.16
CA LYS A 237 15.80 -4.13 -19.82
C LYS A 237 14.74 -4.44 -20.89
N ILE A 238 15.00 -5.44 -21.73
CA ILE A 238 14.04 -5.89 -22.75
C ILE A 238 12.74 -6.38 -22.09
N PHE A 239 12.86 -7.19 -21.03
CA PHE A 239 11.70 -7.68 -20.29
C PHE A 239 10.86 -6.53 -19.73
N VAL A 240 11.49 -5.54 -19.07
CA VAL A 240 10.76 -4.38 -18.53
C VAL A 240 10.09 -3.57 -19.63
N LEU A 241 10.74 -3.36 -20.78
CA LEU A 241 10.15 -2.66 -21.92
C LEU A 241 8.93 -3.41 -22.47
N ILE A 242 9.02 -4.73 -22.66
CA ILE A 242 7.89 -5.56 -23.12
C ILE A 242 6.76 -5.52 -22.09
N PHE A 243 7.07 -5.68 -20.81
CA PHE A 243 6.07 -5.63 -19.75
C PHE A 243 5.37 -4.26 -19.70
N ALA A 244 6.12 -3.17 -19.77
CA ALA A 244 5.57 -1.82 -19.81
C ALA A 244 4.70 -1.61 -21.07
N ALA A 245 5.14 -2.09 -22.24
CA ALA A 245 4.34 -2.01 -23.46
C ALA A 245 3.01 -2.77 -23.33
N LEU A 246 3.04 -4.00 -22.80
CA LEU A 246 1.84 -4.83 -22.67
C LEU A 246 0.87 -4.34 -21.59
N THR A 247 1.33 -3.57 -20.61
CA THR A 247 0.51 -3.11 -19.48
C THR A 247 0.09 -1.64 -19.61
N VAL A 248 1.03 -0.75 -19.92
CA VAL A 248 0.78 0.70 -19.96
C VAL A 248 0.05 1.09 -21.25
N ILE A 249 0.39 0.51 -22.40
CA ILE A 249 -0.23 0.90 -23.67
C ILE A 249 -1.74 0.64 -23.66
N PRO A 250 -2.26 -0.55 -23.25
CA PRO A 250 -3.70 -0.75 -23.18
C PRO A 250 -4.39 0.22 -22.22
N LEU A 251 -3.78 0.50 -21.07
CA LEU A 251 -4.34 1.44 -20.10
C LEU A 251 -4.42 2.88 -20.66
N VAL A 252 -3.37 3.33 -21.37
CA VAL A 252 -3.37 4.65 -22.02
C VAL A 252 -4.41 4.69 -23.14
N VAL A 253 -4.54 3.63 -23.93
CA VAL A 253 -5.56 3.53 -24.98
C VAL A 253 -6.97 3.60 -24.37
N LEU A 254 -7.25 2.83 -23.30
CA LEU A 254 -8.53 2.89 -22.59
C LEU A 254 -8.82 4.27 -22.03
N LEU A 255 -7.80 4.92 -21.43
CA LEU A 255 -7.92 6.28 -20.92
C LEU A 255 -8.27 7.27 -22.05
N VAL A 256 -7.56 7.21 -23.17
CA VAL A 256 -7.83 8.08 -24.33
C VAL A 256 -9.24 7.83 -24.88
N ILE A 257 -9.67 6.57 -25.02
CA ILE A 257 -11.04 6.24 -25.43
C ILE A 257 -12.06 6.87 -24.47
N SER A 258 -11.85 6.75 -23.16
CA SER A 258 -12.76 7.31 -22.16
C SER A 258 -12.80 8.85 -22.11
N LEU A 259 -11.78 9.52 -22.64
CA LEU A 259 -11.71 10.97 -22.69
C LEU A 259 -12.31 11.56 -23.99
N VAL A 260 -12.47 10.73 -25.03
CA VAL A 260 -12.88 11.16 -26.38
C VAL A 260 -14.24 10.57 -26.78
N GLY A 261 -14.70 9.49 -26.13
CA GLY A 261 -16.02 8.89 -26.30
C GLY A 261 -16.97 9.26 -25.18
#